data_AF-A0A6C0HWW0-F1
#
_entry.id   AF-A0A6C0HWW0-F1
#
_cell.length_a   1.000
_cell.length_b   1.000
_cell.length_c   1.000
_cell.angle_alpha   90.00
_cell.angle_beta   90.00
_cell.angle_gamma   90.00
#
_symmetry.space_group_name_H-M   'P 1'
#
loop_
_entity.id
_entity.type
_entity.pdbx_description
1 polymer ?
#
loop_
_entity_poly.entity_id
_entity_poly.type
_entity_poly.pdbx_seq_one_letter_code
_entity_poly.pdbx_strand_id
1 'polypeptide(L)'
;MTIYECKGCNFTTLLRGNFTRHLTTEKHKSKEQTVQEATEIVTEVEEENDAVIKCDYCNKTFAYTQSMKRHMKDRCKKRDDVEMLKKQLEEAKQELKKKDKIHKQNLLYEKKLYEKKIKLNPVNMTINNTTNNTTNNTVNIQNNYILPYKDTDTSHLTTKDYAFCIKPDGVKRLIEKIHFNPMKPENQNLTITNLTDKYMMVYDGSHWKKVLKSELNKIYNQKESLLEEWVEQDPVLKEKFYEYIKTERKDVHLERIEAIKLMMYNQKPLAIV
;
A
#
# COMPACT_ATOMS: atom_id res chain seq x y z
N MET A 1 8.94 -59.33 41.45
CA MET A 1 8.23 -60.63 41.34
C MET A 1 7.18 -60.48 40.25
N THR A 2 7.18 -61.35 39.24
CA THR A 2 6.27 -61.27 38.09
C THR A 2 5.00 -62.06 38.37
N ILE A 3 3.84 -61.42 38.24
CA ILE A 3 2.53 -62.08 38.33
C ILE A 3 2.17 -62.61 36.94
N TYR A 4 1.79 -63.88 36.87
CA TYR A 4 1.26 -64.55 35.68
C TYR A 4 -0.25 -64.68 35.82
N GLU A 5 -1.00 -64.06 34.92
CA GLU A 5 -2.46 -64.07 34.89
C GLU A 5 -2.98 -64.73 33.60
N CYS A 6 -4.02 -65.55 33.74
CA CYS A 6 -4.69 -66.14 32.59
C CYS A 6 -5.82 -65.21 32.15
N LYS A 7 -5.98 -64.98 30.84
CA LYS A 7 -7.06 -64.12 30.31
C LYS A 7 -8.38 -64.87 30.12
N GLY A 8 -8.34 -66.19 29.91
CA GLY A 8 -9.52 -67.05 29.75
C GLY A 8 -10.07 -67.62 31.07
N CYS A 9 -9.35 -67.43 32.18
CA CYS A 9 -9.70 -67.90 33.51
C CYS A 9 -9.27 -66.86 34.55
N ASN A 10 -10.02 -66.66 35.64
CA ASN A 10 -9.58 -65.80 36.76
C ASN A 10 -8.47 -66.45 37.62
N PHE A 11 -7.43 -66.99 36.99
CA PHE A 11 -6.30 -67.66 37.64
C PHE A 11 -5.06 -66.76 37.58
N THR A 12 -4.44 -66.52 38.74
CA THR A 12 -3.19 -65.76 38.87
C THR A 12 -2.18 -66.51 39.74
N THR A 13 -0.89 -66.37 39.43
CA THR A 13 0.19 -66.98 40.22
C THR A 13 1.51 -66.23 40.05
N LEU A 14 2.40 -66.29 41.03
CA LEU A 14 3.75 -65.71 40.95
C LEU A 14 4.78 -66.70 40.36
N LEU A 15 4.39 -67.96 40.16
CA LEU A 15 5.28 -69.05 39.75
C LEU A 15 4.96 -69.51 38.33
N ARG A 16 5.92 -69.34 37.41
CA ARG A 16 5.80 -69.70 36.00
C ARG A 16 5.38 -71.17 35.79
N GLY A 17 5.95 -72.10 36.57
CA GLY A 17 5.62 -73.52 36.45
C GLY A 17 4.15 -73.85 36.76
N ASN A 18 3.54 -73.14 37.72
CA ASN A 18 2.11 -73.29 38.02
C ASN A 18 1.23 -72.72 36.89
N PHE A 19 1.66 -71.62 36.28
CA PHE A 19 0.96 -71.02 35.14
C PHE A 19 1.00 -71.94 33.91
N THR A 20 2.17 -72.50 33.59
CA THR A 20 2.30 -73.46 32.46
C THR A 20 1.45 -74.71 32.69
N ARG A 21 1.42 -75.25 33.92
CA ARG A 21 0.56 -76.38 34.25
C ARG A 21 -0.93 -76.02 34.14
N HIS A 22 -1.34 -74.83 34.59
CA HIS A 22 -2.70 -74.34 34.45
C HIS A 22 -3.20 -74.37 33.00
N LEU A 23 -2.39 -73.90 32.03
CA LEU A 23 -2.73 -73.91 30.59
C LEU A 23 -2.99 -75.33 30.04
N THR A 24 -2.39 -76.36 30.63
CA THR A 24 -2.56 -77.75 30.18
C THR A 24 -3.77 -78.46 30.79
N THR A 25 -4.47 -77.84 31.75
CA THR A 25 -5.61 -78.47 32.42
C THR A 25 -6.85 -78.53 31.55
N GLU A 26 -7.61 -79.63 31.64
CA GLU A 26 -8.87 -79.81 30.88
C GLU A 26 -9.90 -78.70 31.16
N LYS A 27 -9.91 -78.13 32.38
CA LYS A 27 -10.76 -76.99 32.75
C LYS A 27 -10.41 -75.69 32.01
N HIS A 28 -9.13 -75.49 31.66
CA HIS A 28 -8.69 -74.33 30.87
C HIS A 28 -9.01 -74.55 29.39
N LYS A 29 -8.69 -75.73 28.85
CA LYS A 29 -9.00 -76.10 27.45
C LYS A 29 -10.50 -76.03 27.14
N SER A 30 -11.37 -76.47 28.05
CA SER A 30 -12.82 -76.37 27.87
C SER A 30 -13.33 -74.93 27.86
N LYS A 31 -12.65 -74.01 28.57
CA LYS A 31 -12.95 -72.57 28.56
C LYS A 31 -12.37 -71.86 27.34
N GLU A 32 -11.24 -72.30 26.81
CA GLU A 32 -10.70 -71.80 25.54
C GLU A 32 -11.57 -72.20 24.34
N GLN A 33 -12.10 -73.42 24.31
CA GLN A 33 -12.99 -73.88 23.24
C GLN A 33 -14.31 -73.09 23.20
N THR A 34 -14.88 -72.74 24.36
CA THR A 34 -16.09 -71.90 24.43
C THR A 34 -15.85 -70.44 24.03
N VAL A 35 -14.59 -69.95 24.10
CA VAL A 35 -14.20 -68.62 23.60
C VAL A 35 -13.91 -68.64 22.09
N GLN A 36 -13.46 -69.76 21.54
CA GLN A 36 -13.24 -69.96 20.10
C GLN A 36 -14.54 -70.14 19.30
N GLU A 37 -15.59 -70.73 19.86
CA GLU A 37 -16.91 -70.82 19.20
C GLU A 37 -17.71 -69.51 19.28
N ALA A 38 -17.41 -68.63 20.26
CA ALA A 38 -18.03 -67.31 20.39
C ALA A 38 -17.38 -66.23 19.49
N THR A 39 -16.29 -66.56 18.77
CA THR A 39 -15.57 -65.63 17.89
C THR A 39 -16.01 -65.67 16.42
N GLU A 40 -16.91 -66.57 16.02
CA GLU A 40 -17.46 -66.63 14.65
C GLU A 40 -18.77 -65.86 14.46
N ILE A 41 -19.41 -65.35 15.52
CA ILE A 41 -20.72 -64.70 15.42
C ILE A 41 -20.74 -63.42 16.27
N VAL A 42 -20.69 -62.28 15.57
CA VAL A 42 -20.98 -60.89 16.01
C VAL A 42 -19.78 -60.00 16.42
N THR A 43 -19.55 -58.98 15.57
CA THR A 43 -18.94 -57.64 15.84
C THR A 43 -17.45 -57.60 16.17
N GLU A 44 -16.62 -56.67 15.71
CA GLU A 44 -16.74 -55.48 14.85
C GLU A 44 -15.30 -54.97 14.66
N VAL A 45 -15.16 -54.00 13.75
CA VAL A 45 -14.08 -53.01 13.61
C VAL A 45 -12.67 -53.53 13.39
N GLU A 46 -12.37 -53.66 12.10
CA GLU A 46 -11.07 -53.34 11.54
C GLU A 46 -10.57 -51.99 12.09
N GLU A 47 -9.36 -51.98 12.63
CA GLU A 47 -8.56 -50.77 12.80
C GLU A 47 -8.21 -50.22 11.41
N GLU A 48 -9.16 -49.54 10.76
CA GLU A 48 -8.87 -48.74 9.57
C GLU A 48 -8.62 -47.29 9.93
N ASN A 49 -7.56 -46.78 9.33
CA ASN A 49 -6.99 -45.45 9.47
C ASN A 49 -8.04 -44.38 9.09
N ASP A 50 -8.80 -43.88 10.07
CA ASP A 50 -9.91 -42.97 9.84
C ASP A 50 -9.38 -41.57 9.45
N ALA A 51 -9.14 -41.38 8.16
CA ALA A 51 -8.68 -40.13 7.57
C ALA A 51 -9.79 -39.08 7.69
N VAL A 52 -9.84 -38.38 8.83
CA VAL A 52 -10.83 -37.34 9.11
C VAL A 52 -10.77 -36.24 8.04
N ILE A 53 -11.89 -36.02 7.35
CA ILE A 53 -12.00 -35.07 6.24
C ILE A 53 -12.46 -33.73 6.77
N LYS A 54 -11.64 -32.69 6.60
CA LYS A 54 -11.95 -31.32 7.06
C LYS A 54 -12.46 -30.44 5.91
N CYS A 55 -13.34 -29.50 6.24
CA CYS A 55 -13.82 -28.46 5.33
C CYS A 55 -12.87 -27.25 5.34
N ASP A 56 -12.37 -26.84 4.18
CA ASP A 56 -11.37 -25.76 4.08
C ASP A 56 -11.91 -24.37 4.47
N TYR A 57 -13.22 -24.17 4.39
CA TYR A 57 -13.84 -22.86 4.70
C TYR A 57 -14.19 -22.72 6.18
N CYS A 58 -14.57 -23.80 6.85
CA CYS A 58 -15.08 -23.73 8.22
C CYS A 58 -14.41 -24.68 9.22
N ASN A 59 -13.46 -25.49 8.77
CA ASN A 59 -12.70 -26.47 9.55
C ASN A 59 -13.57 -27.52 10.27
N LYS A 60 -14.84 -27.69 9.89
CA LYS A 60 -15.64 -28.82 10.37
C LYS A 60 -15.09 -30.13 9.83
N THR A 61 -15.02 -31.13 10.69
CA THR A 61 -14.55 -32.47 10.39
C THR A 61 -15.72 -33.40 10.07
N PHE A 62 -15.48 -34.35 9.17
CA PHE A 62 -16.46 -35.31 8.69
C PHE A 62 -15.80 -36.68 8.56
N ALA A 63 -16.54 -37.73 8.95
CA ALA A 63 -16.11 -39.11 8.78
C ALA A 63 -16.09 -39.55 7.30
N TYR A 64 -16.96 -38.96 6.46
CA TYR A 64 -17.11 -39.36 5.06
C TYR A 64 -17.06 -38.20 4.09
N THR A 65 -16.45 -38.42 2.91
CA THR A 65 -16.33 -37.44 1.82
C THR A 65 -17.68 -36.91 1.38
N GLN A 66 -18.69 -37.77 1.32
CA GLN A 66 -20.04 -37.39 0.89
C GLN A 66 -20.69 -36.38 1.85
N SER A 67 -20.49 -36.58 3.15
CA SER A 67 -20.96 -35.66 4.19
C SER A 67 -20.27 -34.31 4.10
N MET A 68 -18.96 -34.29 3.84
CA MET A 68 -18.20 -33.05 3.61
C MET A 68 -18.67 -32.32 2.34
N LYS A 69 -18.88 -33.06 1.23
CA LYS A 69 -19.38 -32.50 -0.04
C LYS A 69 -20.77 -31.89 0.12
N ARG A 70 -21.69 -32.58 0.81
CA ARG A 70 -23.04 -32.06 1.10
C ARG A 70 -22.97 -30.82 2.00
N HIS A 71 -22.08 -30.82 2.99
CA HIS A 71 -21.84 -29.65 3.81
C HIS A 71 -21.36 -28.45 3.00
N MET A 72 -20.35 -28.64 2.13
CA MET A 72 -19.83 -27.57 1.26
C MET A 72 -20.88 -27.01 0.30
N LYS A 73 -21.78 -27.86 -0.20
CA LYS A 73 -22.81 -27.45 -1.14
C LYS A 73 -23.95 -26.69 -0.47
N ASP A 74 -24.48 -27.20 0.64
CA ASP A 74 -25.80 -26.80 1.14
C ASP A 74 -25.78 -26.11 2.51
N ARG A 75 -24.67 -26.20 3.28
CA ARG A 75 -24.67 -25.80 4.71
C ARG A 75 -23.40 -25.07 5.16
N CYS A 76 -22.47 -24.75 4.26
CA CYS A 76 -21.21 -24.11 4.62
C CYS A 76 -21.31 -22.59 4.53
N LYS A 77 -21.83 -21.96 5.60
CA LYS A 77 -22.00 -20.51 5.68
C LYS A 77 -20.73 -19.71 5.35
N LYS A 78 -19.56 -20.15 5.84
CA LYS A 78 -18.28 -19.48 5.55
C LYS A 78 -17.86 -19.56 4.07
N ARG A 79 -18.26 -20.61 3.34
CA ARG A 79 -18.04 -20.67 1.89
C ARG A 79 -18.92 -19.62 1.19
N ASP A 80 -20.20 -19.55 1.57
CA ASP A 80 -21.15 -18.59 1.00
C ASP A 80 -20.71 -17.14 1.27
N ASP A 81 -20.23 -16.84 2.47
CA ASP A 81 -19.66 -15.54 2.83
C ASP A 81 -18.45 -15.19 1.95
N VAL A 82 -17.52 -16.14 1.75
CA VAL A 82 -16.34 -15.96 0.88
C VAL A 82 -16.74 -15.76 -0.58
N GLU A 83 -17.76 -16.48 -1.07
CA GLU A 83 -18.24 -16.35 -2.44
C GLU A 83 -18.95 -15.00 -2.67
N MET A 84 -19.72 -14.54 -1.67
CA MET A 84 -20.33 -13.20 -1.67
C MET A 84 -19.27 -12.09 -1.64
N LEU A 85 -18.25 -12.21 -0.79
CA LEU A 85 -17.12 -11.28 -0.71
C LEU A 85 -16.35 -11.21 -2.05
N LYS A 86 -16.11 -12.36 -2.70
CA LYS A 86 -15.49 -12.39 -4.04
C LYS A 86 -16.32 -11.65 -5.09
N LYS A 87 -17.65 -11.81 -5.06
CA LYS A 87 -18.55 -11.11 -5.97
C LYS A 87 -18.52 -9.60 -5.74
N GLN A 88 -18.63 -9.16 -4.48
CA GLN A 88 -18.53 -7.74 -4.11
C GLN A 88 -17.18 -7.14 -4.51
N LEU A 89 -16.08 -7.90 -4.35
CA LEU A 89 -14.75 -7.47 -4.75
C LEU A 89 -14.64 -7.26 -6.26
N GLU A 90 -15.20 -8.14 -7.08
CA GLU A 90 -15.20 -7.98 -8.54
C GLU A 90 -16.08 -6.82 -9.00
N GLU A 91 -17.24 -6.62 -8.39
CA GLU A 91 -18.09 -5.44 -8.64
C GLU A 91 -17.34 -4.14 -8.29
N ALA A 92 -16.69 -4.08 -7.14
CA ALA A 92 -15.87 -2.94 -6.73
C ALA A 92 -14.70 -2.67 -7.69
N LYS A 93 -14.02 -3.72 -8.17
CA LYS A 93 -12.95 -3.59 -9.18
C LYS A 93 -13.47 -3.04 -10.51
N GLN A 94 -14.65 -3.46 -10.95
CA GLN A 94 -15.26 -2.95 -12.18
C GLN A 94 -15.63 -1.47 -12.05
N GLU A 95 -16.21 -1.07 -10.92
CA GLU A 95 -16.52 0.34 -10.64
C GLU A 95 -15.26 1.20 -10.58
N LEU A 96 -14.17 0.70 -9.98
CA LEU A 96 -12.88 1.39 -9.97
C LEU A 96 -12.33 1.61 -11.38
N LYS A 97 -12.39 0.59 -12.25
CA LYS A 97 -11.97 0.70 -13.66
C LYS A 97 -12.80 1.72 -14.44
N LYS A 98 -14.11 1.81 -14.18
CA LYS A 98 -14.97 2.84 -14.79
C LYS A 98 -14.57 4.23 -14.31
N LYS A 99 -14.39 4.42 -13.00
CA LYS A 99 -13.94 5.70 -12.41
C LYS A 99 -12.58 6.14 -12.96
N ASP A 100 -11.63 5.23 -13.12
CA ASP A 100 -10.31 5.54 -13.70
C ASP A 100 -10.39 5.97 -15.17
N LYS A 101 -11.24 5.31 -15.97
CA LYS A 101 -11.49 5.73 -17.37
C LYS A 101 -12.07 7.14 -17.43
N ILE A 102 -13.07 7.43 -16.60
CA ILE A 102 -13.70 8.76 -16.51
C ILE A 102 -12.66 9.80 -16.07
N HIS A 103 -11.88 9.51 -15.03
CA HIS A 103 -10.85 10.42 -14.53
C HIS A 103 -9.81 10.74 -15.59
N LYS A 104 -9.33 9.73 -16.33
CA LYS A 104 -8.38 9.92 -17.44
C LYS A 104 -8.97 10.77 -18.57
N GLN A 105 -10.25 10.58 -18.87
CA GLN A 105 -10.96 11.37 -19.88
C GLN A 105 -11.14 12.82 -19.44
N ASN A 106 -11.49 13.05 -18.17
CA ASN A 106 -11.61 14.39 -17.59
C ASN A 106 -10.26 15.12 -17.60
N LEU A 107 -9.18 14.46 -17.20
CA LEU A 107 -7.84 15.04 -17.23
C LEU A 107 -7.42 15.47 -18.66
N LEU A 108 -7.76 14.64 -19.66
CA LEU A 108 -7.49 14.97 -21.06
C LEU A 108 -8.33 16.14 -21.55
N TYR A 109 -9.60 16.21 -21.13
CA TYR A 109 -10.49 17.31 -21.46
C TYR A 109 -10.06 18.62 -20.82
N GLU A 110 -9.69 18.61 -19.54
CA GLU A 110 -9.12 19.77 -18.83
C GLU A 110 -7.84 20.25 -19.50
N LYS A 111 -6.94 19.35 -19.89
CA LYS A 111 -5.73 19.69 -20.65
C LYS A 111 -6.07 20.40 -21.97
N LYS A 112 -7.06 19.90 -22.72
CA LYS A 112 -7.51 20.54 -23.97
C LYS A 112 -8.15 21.91 -23.74
N LEU A 113 -8.95 22.07 -22.68
CA LEU A 113 -9.54 23.36 -22.32
C LEU A 113 -8.47 24.37 -21.93
N TYR A 114 -7.46 23.93 -21.19
CA TYR A 114 -6.31 24.73 -20.82
C TYR A 114 -5.52 25.19 -22.05
N GLU A 115 -5.18 24.27 -22.97
CA GLU A 115 -4.54 24.58 -24.25
C GLU A 115 -5.37 25.56 -25.10
N LYS A 116 -6.70 25.47 -25.05
CA LYS A 116 -7.61 26.38 -25.78
C LYS A 116 -7.68 27.77 -25.14
N LYS A 117 -7.70 27.86 -23.80
CA LYS A 117 -7.63 29.14 -23.07
C LYS A 117 -6.34 29.90 -23.37
N ILE A 118 -5.20 29.19 -23.42
CA ILE A 118 -3.91 29.77 -23.81
C ILE A 118 -3.97 30.40 -25.22
N LYS A 119 -4.72 29.80 -26.15
CA LYS A 119 -4.81 30.27 -27.55
C LYS A 119 -5.78 31.43 -27.76
N LEU A 120 -6.74 31.67 -26.85
CA LEU A 120 -7.85 32.61 -27.06
C LEU A 120 -7.66 33.98 -26.38
N ASN A 121 -6.61 34.16 -25.57
CA ASN A 121 -6.43 35.38 -24.76
C ASN A 121 -5.15 36.18 -25.12
N PRO A 122 -4.92 36.59 -26.39
CA PRO A 122 -3.88 37.57 -26.68
C PRO A 122 -4.37 38.96 -26.23
N VAL A 123 -3.98 39.38 -25.03
CA VAL A 123 -4.22 40.74 -24.57
C VAL A 123 -3.19 41.65 -25.25
N ASN A 124 -3.63 42.37 -26.28
CA ASN A 124 -2.83 43.38 -26.96
C ASN A 124 -2.79 44.65 -26.10
N MET A 125 -1.75 44.82 -25.28
CA MET A 125 -1.37 46.13 -24.76
C MET A 125 -0.17 46.65 -25.54
N THR A 126 -0.39 47.72 -26.30
CA THR A 126 0.64 48.42 -27.07
C THR A 126 1.59 49.16 -26.12
N ILE A 127 2.82 48.69 -26.01
CA ILE A 127 3.90 49.42 -25.33
C ILE A 127 4.77 50.07 -26.41
N ASN A 128 4.67 51.39 -26.54
CA ASN A 128 5.54 52.18 -27.42
C ASN A 128 6.91 52.37 -26.74
N ASN A 129 7.89 51.54 -27.08
CA ASN A 129 9.29 51.88 -26.84
C ASN A 129 9.98 52.15 -28.18
N THR A 130 10.25 53.43 -28.42
CA THR A 130 11.04 53.92 -29.56
C THR A 130 12.50 53.57 -29.32
N THR A 131 13.02 52.56 -30.02
CA THR A 131 14.45 52.41 -30.30
C THR A 131 14.65 51.67 -31.62
N ASN A 132 15.35 52.31 -32.56
CA ASN A 132 15.62 51.85 -33.91
C ASN A 132 16.60 50.67 -33.94
N ASN A 133 16.18 49.52 -34.48
CA ASN A 133 16.81 48.75 -35.57
C ASN A 133 16.53 47.24 -35.47
N THR A 134 16.27 46.66 -36.66
CA THR A 134 16.49 45.27 -37.10
C THR A 134 15.53 44.15 -36.67
N THR A 135 14.97 43.50 -37.70
CA THR A 135 14.35 42.16 -37.75
C THR A 135 13.03 41.93 -37.01
N ASN A 136 11.97 41.75 -37.80
CA ASN A 136 10.66 41.26 -37.40
C ASN A 136 10.74 39.82 -36.86
N ASN A 137 11.22 39.65 -35.63
CA ASN A 137 10.84 38.50 -34.82
C ASN A 137 9.78 38.98 -33.86
N THR A 138 8.52 38.65 -34.16
CA THR A 138 7.41 38.78 -33.23
C THR A 138 7.70 37.87 -32.03
N VAL A 139 8.43 38.38 -31.03
CA VAL A 139 8.60 37.70 -29.76
C VAL A 139 7.23 37.72 -29.08
N ASN A 140 6.54 36.59 -29.14
CA ASN A 140 5.30 36.38 -28.43
C ASN A 140 5.64 36.25 -26.94
N ILE A 141 5.77 37.38 -26.24
CA ILE A 141 6.00 37.42 -24.80
C ILE A 141 4.69 36.99 -24.13
N GLN A 142 4.54 35.70 -23.87
CA GLN A 142 3.50 35.20 -22.96
C GLN A 142 3.84 35.71 -21.55
N ASN A 143 3.19 36.79 -21.13
CA ASN A 143 3.19 37.19 -19.72
C ASN A 143 2.40 36.13 -18.93
N ASN A 144 3.11 35.13 -18.40
CA ASN A 144 2.55 34.23 -17.39
C ASN A 144 2.26 35.06 -16.13
N TYR A 145 1.00 35.06 -15.68
CA TYR A 145 0.63 35.61 -14.39
C TYR A 145 1.21 34.71 -13.28
N ILE A 146 2.31 35.14 -12.66
CA ILE A 146 2.97 34.42 -11.55
C ILE A 146 2.45 34.98 -10.23
N LEU A 147 2.08 34.10 -9.31
CA LEU A 147 1.69 34.44 -7.94
C LEU A 147 2.94 34.74 -7.09
N PRO A 148 2.88 35.74 -6.19
CA PRO A 148 3.89 35.91 -5.15
C PRO A 148 4.15 34.59 -4.42
N TYR A 149 5.40 34.31 -4.01
CA TYR A 149 5.70 33.11 -3.21
C TYR A 149 4.82 32.98 -1.96
N LYS A 150 4.48 34.11 -1.33
CA LYS A 150 3.62 34.16 -0.14
C LYS A 150 2.17 33.75 -0.43
N ASP A 151 1.72 33.95 -1.66
CA ASP A 151 0.34 33.71 -2.09
C ASP A 151 0.27 32.49 -3.02
N THR A 152 1.23 31.56 -2.88
CA THR A 152 1.29 30.34 -3.68
C THR A 152 0.01 29.52 -3.48
N ASP A 153 -0.64 29.14 -4.57
CA ASP A 153 -1.85 28.32 -4.53
C ASP A 153 -1.48 26.86 -4.19
N THR A 154 -2.04 26.32 -3.10
CA THR A 154 -1.90 24.91 -2.72
C THR A 154 -3.22 24.15 -2.80
N SER A 155 -4.30 24.78 -3.26
CA SER A 155 -5.66 24.21 -3.27
C SER A 155 -5.82 23.03 -4.23
N HIS A 156 -4.92 22.88 -5.21
CA HIS A 156 -4.90 21.75 -6.14
C HIS A 156 -4.34 20.46 -5.54
N LEU A 157 -3.76 20.51 -4.34
CA LEU A 157 -3.21 19.34 -3.70
C LEU A 157 -4.32 18.45 -3.14
N THR A 158 -4.28 17.17 -3.51
CA THR A 158 -5.24 16.15 -3.05
C THR A 158 -4.66 15.31 -1.91
N THR A 159 -5.51 14.61 -1.17
CA THR A 159 -5.13 13.61 -0.17
C THR A 159 -4.12 12.58 -0.73
N LYS A 160 -4.24 12.22 -2.01
CA LYS A 160 -3.32 11.30 -2.68
C LYS A 160 -1.94 11.92 -2.88
N ASP A 161 -1.87 13.21 -3.15
CA ASP A 161 -0.60 13.92 -3.33
C ASP A 161 0.17 13.99 -2.03
N TYR A 162 -0.51 14.31 -0.93
CA TYR A 162 0.09 14.29 0.40
C TYR A 162 0.53 12.89 0.82
N ALA A 163 -0.33 11.88 0.65
CA ALA A 163 0.03 10.48 0.93
C ALA A 163 1.25 10.02 0.11
N PHE A 164 1.39 10.47 -1.13
CA PHE A 164 2.55 10.17 -1.97
C PHE A 164 3.84 10.85 -1.47
N CYS A 165 3.72 11.95 -0.74
CA CYS A 165 4.83 12.66 -0.10
C CYS A 165 5.24 12.05 1.25
N ILE A 166 4.52 11.06 1.79
CA ILE A 166 4.92 10.37 3.04
C ILE A 166 5.92 9.25 2.71
N LYS A 167 7.06 9.64 2.16
CA LYS A 167 8.16 8.78 1.67
C LYS A 167 9.49 9.52 1.77
N PRO A 168 10.62 8.82 1.62
CA PRO A 168 11.89 9.45 1.31
C PRO A 168 11.76 10.46 0.16
N ASP A 169 12.25 11.68 0.41
CA ASP A 169 12.16 12.86 -0.46
C ASP A 169 10.77 13.48 -0.60
N GLY A 170 9.88 13.20 0.36
CA GLY A 170 8.53 13.73 0.43
C GLY A 170 8.44 15.24 0.24
N VAL A 171 9.27 15.98 0.98
CA VAL A 171 9.30 17.44 0.95
C VAL A 171 9.74 17.96 -0.43
N LYS A 172 10.75 17.34 -1.07
CA LYS A 172 11.16 17.68 -2.44
C LYS A 172 9.99 17.48 -3.41
N ARG A 173 9.29 16.35 -3.33
CA ARG A 173 8.14 16.03 -4.20
C ARG A 173 7.00 17.02 -4.01
N LEU A 174 6.77 17.46 -2.78
CA LEU A 174 5.78 18.48 -2.47
C LEU A 174 6.16 19.84 -3.07
N ILE A 175 7.43 20.27 -2.92
CA ILE A 175 7.94 21.49 -3.56
C ILE A 175 7.77 21.43 -5.07
N GLU A 176 8.08 20.29 -5.69
CA GLU A 176 7.91 20.04 -7.13
C GLU A 176 6.43 20.19 -7.55
N LYS A 177 5.50 19.58 -6.80
CA LYS A 177 4.05 19.66 -7.09
C LYS A 177 3.43 21.03 -6.86
N ILE A 178 4.02 21.84 -5.99
CA ILE A 178 3.52 23.19 -5.71
C ILE A 178 4.12 24.18 -6.70
N HIS A 179 5.45 24.30 -6.73
CA HIS A 179 6.16 25.39 -7.39
C HIS A 179 6.63 25.06 -8.80
N PHE A 180 6.66 23.78 -9.19
CA PHE A 180 7.19 23.34 -10.49
C PHE A 180 6.19 22.49 -11.28
N ASN A 181 4.90 22.59 -10.95
CA ASN A 181 3.85 21.88 -11.63
C ASN A 181 3.50 22.58 -12.95
N PRO A 182 3.67 21.94 -14.13
CA PRO A 182 3.35 22.55 -15.42
C PRO A 182 1.87 22.88 -15.61
N MET A 183 0.97 22.26 -14.82
CA MET A 183 -0.47 22.57 -14.83
C MET A 183 -0.82 23.79 -13.98
N LYS A 184 0.14 24.30 -13.21
CA LYS A 184 0.03 25.45 -12.30
C LYS A 184 1.20 26.43 -12.52
N PRO A 185 1.39 26.97 -13.75
CA PRO A 185 2.50 27.88 -14.03
C PRO A 185 2.46 29.15 -13.18
N GLU A 186 1.29 29.55 -12.66
CA GLU A 186 1.15 30.65 -11.73
C GLU A 186 1.96 30.46 -10.45
N ASN A 187 2.23 29.21 -10.04
CA ASN A 187 3.04 28.91 -8.86
C ASN A 187 4.55 28.81 -9.14
N GLN A 188 4.99 29.03 -10.39
CA GLN A 188 6.42 29.00 -10.77
C GLN A 188 7.14 30.28 -10.30
N ASN A 189 7.14 30.49 -8.99
CA ASN A 189 7.60 31.69 -8.29
C ASN A 189 8.95 31.52 -7.59
N LEU A 190 9.66 30.43 -7.89
CA LEU A 190 11.00 30.10 -7.41
C LEU A 190 11.90 29.69 -8.58
N THR A 191 13.14 30.18 -8.63
CA THR A 191 14.13 29.70 -9.63
C THR A 191 15.57 29.83 -9.16
N ILE A 192 16.46 29.01 -9.73
CA ILE A 192 17.91 29.17 -9.65
C ILE A 192 18.43 29.40 -11.07
N THR A 193 18.99 30.58 -11.33
CA THR A 193 19.53 30.94 -12.65
C THR A 193 20.94 30.37 -12.87
N ASN A 194 21.72 30.24 -11.79
CA ASN A 194 23.09 29.73 -11.81
C ASN A 194 23.35 28.86 -10.57
N LEU A 195 23.88 27.65 -10.76
CA LEU A 195 24.26 26.73 -9.68
C LEU A 195 25.44 27.24 -8.84
N THR A 196 26.39 27.98 -9.42
CA THR A 196 27.55 28.51 -8.70
C THR A 196 27.27 29.79 -7.92
N ASP A 197 26.24 30.56 -8.33
CA ASP A 197 25.84 31.76 -7.61
C ASP A 197 25.32 31.38 -6.20
N LYS A 198 25.53 32.24 -5.20
CA LYS A 198 24.99 32.04 -3.86
C LYS A 198 23.51 32.43 -3.74
N TYR A 199 22.96 33.09 -4.76
CA TYR A 199 21.58 33.56 -4.78
C TYR A 199 20.64 32.65 -5.60
N MET A 200 19.38 32.64 -5.21
CA MET A 200 18.22 32.16 -5.94
C MET A 200 17.23 33.32 -6.13
N MET A 201 16.27 33.18 -7.03
CA MET A 201 15.24 34.20 -7.25
C MET A 201 13.90 33.75 -6.69
N VAL A 202 13.20 34.66 -6.02
CA VAL A 202 11.85 34.47 -5.50
C VAL A 202 10.97 35.61 -6.02
N TYR A 203 9.79 35.28 -6.55
CA TYR A 203 8.86 36.29 -7.03
C TYR A 203 8.01 36.84 -5.88
N ASP A 204 7.94 38.18 -5.75
CA ASP A 204 7.24 38.85 -4.66
C ASP A 204 5.88 39.45 -5.04
N GLY A 205 5.45 39.30 -6.30
CA GLY A 205 4.24 39.90 -6.85
C GLY A 205 4.49 41.01 -7.84
N SER A 206 5.65 41.66 -7.77
CA SER A 206 6.06 42.69 -8.71
C SER A 206 7.39 42.39 -9.38
N HIS A 207 8.35 41.87 -8.63
CA HIS A 207 9.72 41.66 -9.10
C HIS A 207 10.30 40.33 -8.61
N TRP A 208 11.24 39.80 -9.38
CA TRP A 208 12.10 38.71 -8.93
C TRP A 208 13.16 39.24 -7.97
N LYS A 209 13.10 38.83 -6.71
CA LYS A 209 14.05 39.19 -5.66
C LYS A 209 15.16 38.16 -5.54
N LYS A 210 16.41 38.62 -5.49
CA LYS A 210 17.57 37.79 -5.13
C LYS A 210 17.55 37.47 -3.65
N VAL A 211 17.58 36.18 -3.33
CA VAL A 211 17.55 35.65 -1.97
C VAL A 211 18.69 34.64 -1.85
N LEU A 212 19.33 34.51 -0.67
CA LEU A 212 20.40 33.53 -0.49
C LEU A 212 19.86 32.10 -0.64
N LYS A 213 20.62 31.21 -1.30
CA LYS A 213 20.27 29.78 -1.42
C LYS A 213 20.12 29.09 -0.06
N SER A 214 20.72 29.62 1.00
CA SER A 214 20.52 29.14 2.38
C SER A 214 19.07 29.23 2.84
N GLU A 215 18.29 30.16 2.27
CA GLU A 215 16.85 30.32 2.55
C GLU A 215 16.03 29.14 2.01
N LEU A 216 16.58 28.33 1.11
CA LEU A 216 15.94 27.10 0.65
C LEU A 216 15.66 26.13 1.81
N ASN A 217 16.48 26.13 2.85
CA ASN A 217 16.20 25.36 4.07
C ASN A 217 14.92 25.83 4.76
N LYS A 218 14.62 27.15 4.75
CA LYS A 218 13.37 27.65 5.32
C LYS A 218 12.17 27.21 4.48
N ILE A 219 12.30 27.24 3.15
CA ILE A 219 11.27 26.73 2.24
C ILE A 219 11.04 25.24 2.48
N TYR A 220 12.12 24.46 2.62
CA TYR A 220 12.06 23.04 2.94
C TYR A 220 11.30 22.80 4.24
N ASN A 221 11.74 23.41 5.34
CA ASN A 221 11.13 23.25 6.65
C ASN A 221 9.65 23.67 6.66
N GLN A 222 9.29 24.75 5.95
CA GLN A 222 7.88 25.15 5.82
C GLN A 222 7.02 24.06 5.16
N LYS A 223 7.54 23.39 4.13
CA LYS A 223 6.82 22.31 3.43
C LYS A 223 6.84 21.01 4.22
N GLU A 224 7.87 20.78 5.04
CA GLU A 224 7.90 19.70 6.01
C GLU A 224 6.83 19.88 7.10
N SER A 225 6.71 21.07 7.70
CA SER A 225 5.66 21.38 8.68
C SER A 225 4.25 21.21 8.10
N LEU A 226 4.06 21.58 6.82
CA LEU A 226 2.79 21.38 6.12
C LEU A 226 2.45 19.89 5.98
N LEU A 227 3.44 19.05 5.68
CA LEU A 227 3.25 17.59 5.67
C LEU A 227 2.93 17.07 7.08
N GLU A 228 3.64 17.55 8.10
CA GLU A 228 3.41 17.15 9.49
C GLU A 228 1.96 17.43 9.93
N GLU A 229 1.48 18.66 9.70
CA GLU A 229 0.10 19.07 10.01
C GLU A 229 -0.94 18.21 9.28
N TRP A 230 -0.71 17.91 8.01
CA TRP A 230 -1.61 17.06 7.23
C TRP A 230 -1.64 15.62 7.76
N VAL A 231 -0.48 15.08 8.11
CA VAL A 231 -0.33 13.72 8.61
C VAL A 231 -0.97 13.53 9.99
N GLU A 232 -1.11 14.59 10.79
CA GLU A 232 -1.81 14.50 12.09
C GLU A 232 -3.26 13.99 11.97
N GLN A 233 -3.86 14.10 10.79
CA GLN A 233 -5.22 13.64 10.50
C GLN A 233 -5.34 12.11 10.37
N ASP A 234 -4.23 11.38 10.19
CA ASP A 234 -4.19 9.92 10.06
C ASP A 234 -3.10 9.30 10.98
N PRO A 235 -3.50 8.63 12.07
CA PRO A 235 -2.57 8.02 13.03
C PRO A 235 -1.58 7.02 12.42
N VAL A 236 -1.97 6.30 11.37
CA VAL A 236 -1.12 5.27 10.74
C VAL A 236 -0.05 5.91 9.85
N LEU A 237 -0.41 6.98 9.14
CA LEU A 237 0.57 7.76 8.36
C LEU A 237 1.49 8.57 9.26
N LYS A 238 0.99 9.01 10.42
CA LYS A 238 1.76 9.69 11.46
C LYS A 238 2.96 8.89 11.91
N GLU A 239 2.75 7.66 12.31
CA GLU A 239 3.83 6.79 12.79
C GLU A 239 4.92 6.59 11.71
N LYS A 240 4.51 6.31 10.46
CA LYS A 240 5.44 6.15 9.33
C LYS A 240 6.23 7.41 9.01
N PHE A 241 5.60 8.58 9.08
CA PHE A 241 6.25 9.85 8.81
C PHE A 241 7.28 10.20 9.88
N TYR A 242 6.96 10.00 11.16
CA TYR A 242 7.91 10.26 12.24
C TYR A 242 9.05 9.25 12.30
N GLU A 243 8.81 7.98 11.97
CA GLU A 243 9.88 6.98 11.83
C GLU A 243 10.89 7.41 10.75
N TYR A 244 10.39 7.95 9.65
CA TYR A 244 11.20 8.52 8.58
C TYR A 244 12.00 9.76 9.02
N ILE A 245 11.38 10.73 9.68
CA ILE A 245 12.09 11.93 10.18
C ILE A 245 13.14 11.55 11.22
N LYS A 246 12.85 10.62 12.14
CA LYS A 246 13.80 10.18 13.17
C LYS A 246 15.02 9.46 12.62
N THR A 247 14.88 8.81 11.47
CA THR A 247 15.99 8.12 10.78
C THR A 247 16.77 9.06 9.85
N GLU A 248 16.37 10.33 9.73
CA GLU A 248 17.02 11.31 8.90
C GLU A 248 18.36 11.78 9.51
N ARG A 249 19.44 11.39 8.86
CA ARG A 249 20.78 11.87 9.18
C ARG A 249 21.07 13.19 8.45
N LYS A 250 21.95 14.04 8.99
CA LYS A 250 22.27 15.37 8.43
C LYS A 250 22.80 15.34 6.99
N ASP A 251 23.52 14.30 6.62
CA ASP A 251 24.00 14.01 5.25
C ASP A 251 22.83 13.91 4.26
N VAL A 252 21.77 13.19 4.64
CA VAL A 252 20.59 12.99 3.81
C VAL A 252 19.83 14.30 3.56
N HIS A 253 19.71 15.15 4.58
CA HIS A 253 19.09 16.47 4.43
C HIS A 253 19.86 17.34 3.43
N LEU A 254 21.20 17.35 3.49
CA LEU A 254 22.04 18.10 2.54
C LEU A 254 21.87 17.60 1.11
N GLU A 255 21.84 16.28 0.90
CA GLU A 255 21.60 15.67 -0.42
C GLU A 255 20.25 16.08 -1.01
N ARG A 256 19.19 16.15 -0.18
CA ARG A 256 17.86 16.60 -0.62
C ARG A 256 17.83 18.06 -1.03
N ILE A 257 18.49 18.92 -0.26
CA ILE A 257 18.61 20.33 -0.59
C ILE A 257 19.36 20.50 -1.92
N GLU A 258 20.43 19.75 -2.16
CA GLU A 258 21.13 19.75 -3.46
C GLU A 258 20.24 19.23 -4.59
N ALA A 259 19.47 18.17 -4.37
CA ALA A 259 18.52 17.66 -5.35
C ALA A 259 17.43 18.68 -5.70
N ILE A 260 16.96 19.46 -4.72
CA ILE A 260 16.03 20.56 -4.96
C ILE A 260 16.70 21.67 -5.77
N LYS A 261 17.94 22.06 -5.45
CA LYS A 261 18.67 23.10 -6.23
C LYS A 261 18.82 22.71 -7.70
N LEU A 262 19.21 21.46 -7.97
CA LEU A 262 19.32 20.92 -9.34
C LEU A 262 17.98 20.96 -10.07
N MET A 263 16.90 20.56 -9.39
CA MET A 263 15.54 20.64 -9.95
C MET A 263 15.15 22.08 -10.30
N MET A 264 15.36 23.03 -9.38
CA MET A 264 15.05 24.46 -9.59
C MET A 264 15.84 25.06 -10.75
N TYR A 265 17.07 24.60 -10.98
CA TYR A 265 17.90 25.03 -12.11
C TYR A 265 17.42 24.44 -13.43
N ASN A 266 17.10 23.14 -13.44
CA ASN A 266 16.68 22.43 -14.66
C ASN A 266 15.28 22.82 -15.13
N GLN A 267 14.39 23.21 -14.20
CA GLN A 267 12.99 23.55 -14.50
C GLN A 267 12.76 25.07 -14.55
N LYS A 268 13.81 25.87 -14.81
CA LYS A 268 13.69 27.33 -14.91
C LYS A 268 12.78 27.74 -16.08
N PRO A 269 11.91 28.75 -15.90
CA PRO A 269 11.12 29.30 -17.00
C PRO A 269 12.04 29.84 -18.11
N LEU A 270 11.73 29.53 -19.37
CA LEU A 270 12.50 29.97 -20.55
C LEU A 270 12.61 31.50 -20.69
N ALA A 271 11.76 32.26 -19.99
CA ALA A 271 11.67 33.72 -20.07
C ALA A 271 12.64 34.47 -19.13
N ILE A 272 13.49 33.77 -18.38
CA ILE A 272 14.51 34.39 -17.50
C ILE A 272 15.88 34.22 -18.15
N VAL A 273 16.14 35.02 -19.20
CA VAL A 273 17.48 35.22 -19.80
C VAL A 273 17.71 36.71 -19.93
#